data_AF-A0A9R1VLM9-F1
#
_entry.id   AF-A0A9R1VLM9-F1
#
_cell.length_a   1.000
_cell.length_b   1.000
_cell.length_c   1.000
_cell.angle_alpha   90.00
_cell.angle_beta   90.00
_cell.angle_gamma   90.00
#
_symmetry.space_group_name_H-M   'P 1'
#
loop_
_entity.id
_entity.type
_entity.pdbx_description
1 polymer ?
#
loop_
_entity_poly.entity_id
_entity_poly.type
_entity_poly.pdbx_seq_one_letter_code
_entity_poly.pdbx_strand_id
1 'polypeptide(L)'
;MNFGLQNVRELRDGDLELHVGNVNRVAVKAIGQYYLPLPNGLNLILNNCCYVPNITRNNISTSHLYEKGFRYNFDFDSENIYMFKDNVFYFETSPKNAIYEININGSYEKHNSMFKLNKKTKLDSNKTYLWHCRLRNISKNHIANLQKDGILESTGSESFDVSESCLCGKMTKATFTELRIY
;
A
#
# COMPACT_ATOMS: atom_id res chain seq x y z
N MET A 1 20.86 27.23 -9.75
CA MET A 1 19.56 26.77 -10.30
C MET A 1 18.85 25.97 -9.22
N ASN A 2 17.52 26.00 -9.14
CA ASN A 2 16.78 25.09 -8.27
C ASN A 2 16.36 23.86 -9.10
N PHE A 3 16.94 22.69 -8.78
CA PHE A 3 16.69 21.44 -9.52
C PHE A 3 15.49 20.66 -8.97
N GLY A 4 14.88 21.09 -7.86
CA GLY A 4 13.90 20.29 -7.12
C GLY A 4 14.51 19.05 -6.45
N LEU A 5 15.84 18.94 -6.44
CA LEU A 5 16.62 17.87 -5.82
C LEU A 5 17.27 18.37 -4.53
N GLN A 6 17.48 17.47 -3.58
CA GLN A 6 18.29 17.67 -2.38
C GLN A 6 19.62 16.91 -2.51
N ASN A 7 20.60 17.24 -1.65
CA ASN A 7 21.93 16.60 -1.65
C ASN A 7 22.54 16.53 -3.05
N VAL A 8 22.53 17.68 -3.74
CA VAL A 8 22.80 17.77 -5.17
C VAL A 8 24.30 17.77 -5.47
N ARG A 9 24.69 16.98 -6.46
CA ARG A 9 25.97 17.04 -7.15
C ARG A 9 25.73 17.52 -8.58
N GLU A 10 26.16 18.74 -8.89
CA GLU A 10 26.14 19.28 -10.25
C GLU A 10 27.19 18.60 -11.13
N LEU A 11 26.90 18.49 -12.43
CA LEU A 11 27.74 17.87 -13.44
C LEU A 11 28.05 18.86 -14.56
N ARG A 12 29.25 18.75 -15.13
CA ARG A 12 29.68 19.49 -16.31
C ARG A 12 29.21 18.78 -17.58
N ASP A 13 29.17 19.52 -18.68
CA ASP A 13 28.86 18.93 -19.97
C ASP A 13 29.90 17.87 -20.35
N GLY A 14 29.42 16.68 -20.70
CA GLY A 14 30.23 15.50 -20.99
C GLY A 14 30.48 14.56 -19.80
N ASP A 15 30.16 14.95 -18.56
CA ASP A 15 30.37 14.08 -17.39
C ASP A 15 29.43 12.86 -17.40
N LEU A 16 28.17 13.06 -17.80
CA LEU A 16 27.17 12.02 -17.91
C LEU A 16 26.09 12.39 -18.93
N GLU A 17 25.75 11.44 -19.79
CA GLU A 17 24.68 11.57 -20.76
C GLU A 17 23.67 10.42 -20.63
N LEU A 18 22.39 10.72 -20.79
CA LEU A 18 21.34 9.72 -20.93
C LEU A 18 21.06 9.46 -22.40
N HIS A 19 20.93 8.19 -22.77
CA HIS A 19 20.39 7.79 -24.07
C HIS A 19 18.87 7.79 -24.01
N VAL A 20 18.22 8.52 -24.92
CA VAL A 20 16.77 8.64 -24.99
C VAL A 20 16.24 7.78 -26.15
N GLY A 21 14.97 7.38 -26.11
CA GLY A 21 14.36 6.47 -27.10
C GLY A 21 14.41 6.94 -28.56
N ASN A 22 14.72 8.22 -28.82
CA ASN A 22 14.96 8.76 -30.16
C ASN A 22 16.44 8.73 -30.58
N VAL A 23 17.26 7.85 -29.96
CA VAL A 23 18.69 7.65 -30.22
C VAL A 23 19.58 8.84 -29.84
N ASN A 24 18.98 9.98 -29.47
CA ASN A 24 19.72 11.15 -29.02
C ASN A 24 20.27 10.96 -27.61
N ARG A 25 21.34 11.71 -27.34
CA ARG A 25 21.94 11.84 -26.01
C ARG A 25 21.56 13.17 -25.40
N VAL A 26 21.25 13.16 -24.12
CA VAL A 26 20.92 14.37 -23.35
C VAL A 26 21.84 14.47 -22.15
N ALA A 27 22.46 15.63 -21.98
CA ALA A 27 23.36 15.89 -20.87
C ALA A 27 22.61 15.89 -19.53
N VAL A 28 23.13 15.15 -18.55
CA VAL A 28 22.66 15.22 -17.17
C VAL A 28 23.35 16.39 -16.49
N LYS A 29 22.57 17.33 -15.96
CA LYS A 29 23.11 18.55 -15.33
C LYS A 29 23.35 18.40 -13.84
N ALA A 30 22.63 17.50 -13.18
CA ALA A 30 22.81 17.23 -11.76
C ALA A 30 22.31 15.84 -11.38
N ILE A 31 22.83 15.31 -10.27
CA ILE A 31 22.33 14.12 -9.60
C ILE A 31 22.02 14.47 -8.15
N GLY A 32 20.92 13.96 -7.61
CA GLY A 32 20.57 14.20 -6.21
C GLY A 32 19.47 13.28 -5.70
N GLN A 33 18.89 13.64 -4.57
CA GLN A 33 17.73 12.97 -3.98
C GLN A 33 16.46 13.74 -4.33
N TYR A 34 15.43 13.01 -4.76
CA TYR A 34 14.10 13.57 -4.98
C TYR A 34 13.13 13.07 -3.92
N TYR A 35 12.40 13.99 -3.30
CA TYR A 35 11.35 13.69 -2.34
C TYR A 35 10.01 13.86 -3.04
N LEU A 36 9.34 12.75 -3.34
CA LEU A 36 8.01 12.77 -3.92
C LEU A 36 6.96 12.62 -2.82
N PRO A 37 6.22 13.68 -2.46
CA PRO A 37 5.12 13.59 -1.52
C PRO A 37 3.96 12.81 -2.15
N LEU A 38 3.40 11.86 -1.40
CA LEU A 38 2.31 11.01 -1.83
C LEU A 38 0.99 11.43 -1.14
N PRO A 39 -0.17 11.19 -1.78
CA PRO A 39 -1.48 11.58 -1.22
C PRO A 39 -1.80 10.98 0.15
N ASN A 40 -1.20 9.85 0.49
CA ASN A 40 -1.37 9.17 1.78
C ASN A 40 -0.50 9.77 2.91
N GLY A 41 0.21 10.88 2.64
CA GLY A 41 1.11 11.54 3.61
C GLY A 41 2.49 10.91 3.72
N LEU A 42 2.76 9.81 3.01
CA LEU A 42 4.10 9.25 2.90
C LEU A 42 4.94 10.07 1.91
N ASN A 43 6.26 9.92 2.02
CA ASN A 43 7.21 10.45 1.05
C ASN A 43 7.95 9.29 0.38
N LEU A 44 7.93 9.24 -0.94
CA LEU A 44 8.81 8.36 -1.71
C LEU A 44 10.15 9.07 -1.89
N ILE A 45 11.19 8.54 -1.24
CA ILE A 45 12.55 9.05 -1.33
C ILE A 45 13.29 8.32 -2.45
N LEU A 46 13.57 9.04 -3.53
CA LEU A 46 14.31 8.53 -4.67
C LEU A 46 15.76 9.04 -4.60
N ASN A 47 16.70 8.10 -4.63
CA ASN A 47 18.13 8.42 -4.59
C ASN A 47 18.70 8.36 -6.01
N ASN A 48 19.80 9.10 -6.23
CA ASN A 48 20.52 9.14 -7.51
C ASN A 48 19.63 9.59 -8.70
N CYS A 49 18.70 10.50 -8.47
CA CYS A 49 17.86 11.08 -9.51
C CYS A 49 18.66 12.03 -10.38
N CYS A 50 18.58 11.82 -11.70
CA CYS A 50 19.21 12.69 -12.69
C CYS A 50 18.27 13.87 -13.02
N TYR A 51 18.78 15.09 -12.95
CA TYR A 51 18.12 16.26 -13.51
C TYR A 51 18.57 16.46 -14.96
N VAL A 52 17.62 16.38 -15.88
CA VAL A 52 17.83 16.55 -17.32
C VAL A 52 16.82 17.58 -17.83
N PRO A 53 17.25 18.81 -18.17
CA PRO A 53 16.34 19.90 -18.51
C PRO A 53 15.39 19.62 -19.68
N ASN A 54 15.83 18.79 -20.64
CA ASN A 54 15.11 18.54 -21.89
C ASN A 54 14.15 17.34 -21.83
N ILE A 55 13.93 16.75 -20.65
CA ILE A 55 12.97 15.66 -20.46
C ILE A 55 11.65 16.23 -19.94
N THR A 56 10.54 15.87 -20.61
CA THR A 56 9.20 16.42 -20.33
C THR A 56 8.46 15.71 -19.21
N ARG A 57 8.90 14.52 -18.81
CA ARG A 57 8.24 13.70 -17.78
C ARG A 57 9.25 13.07 -16.85
N ASN A 58 8.97 13.09 -15.55
CA ASN A 58 9.74 12.34 -14.57
C ASN A 58 9.49 10.83 -14.81
N ASN A 59 10.57 10.06 -14.92
CA ASN A 59 10.51 8.62 -15.03
C ASN A 59 11.05 7.98 -13.74
N ILE A 60 10.36 6.95 -13.26
CA ILE A 60 10.78 6.17 -12.10
C ILE A 60 10.87 4.72 -12.55
N SER A 61 12.05 4.14 -12.38
CA SER A 61 12.29 2.74 -12.75
C SER A 61 11.70 1.80 -11.70
N THR A 62 10.82 0.90 -12.14
CA THR A 62 10.21 -0.14 -11.31
C THR A 62 11.24 -1.16 -10.82
N SER A 63 12.24 -1.51 -11.65
CA SER A 63 13.32 -2.42 -11.22
C SER A 63 14.15 -1.80 -10.11
N HIS A 64 14.43 -0.50 -10.17
CA HIS A 64 15.17 0.19 -9.13
C HIS A 64 14.37 0.30 -7.83
N LEU A 65 13.05 0.48 -7.90
CA LEU A 65 12.19 0.38 -6.72
C LEU A 65 12.23 -1.04 -6.14
N TYR A 66 12.19 -2.07 -6.97
CA TYR A 66 12.25 -3.47 -6.54
C TYR A 66 13.56 -3.78 -5.77
N GLU A 67 14.70 -3.31 -6.28
CA GLU A 67 16.02 -3.39 -5.62
C GLU A 67 16.04 -2.68 -4.25
N LYS A 68 15.22 -1.64 -4.07
CA LYS A 68 15.06 -0.91 -2.80
C LYS A 68 14.03 -1.53 -1.85
N GLY A 69 13.56 -2.74 -2.15
CA GLY A 69 12.65 -3.51 -1.31
C GLY A 69 11.17 -3.24 -1.57
N PHE A 70 10.83 -2.47 -2.60
CA PHE A 70 9.44 -2.30 -2.99
C PHE A 70 8.93 -3.55 -3.71
N ARG A 71 7.63 -3.81 -3.59
CA ARG A 71 6.91 -4.88 -4.26
C ARG A 71 5.66 -4.28 -4.87
N TYR A 72 5.20 -4.86 -5.97
CA TYR A 72 3.99 -4.40 -6.63
C TYR A 72 3.02 -5.53 -6.87
N ASN A 73 1.74 -5.19 -6.84
CA ASN A 73 0.65 -6.06 -7.27
C ASN A 73 -0.01 -5.44 -8.49
N PHE A 74 -0.27 -6.27 -9.49
CA PHE A 74 -1.07 -5.89 -10.65
C PHE A 74 -2.52 -6.34 -10.41
N ASP A 75 -3.45 -5.40 -10.51
CA ASP A 75 -4.88 -5.71 -10.50
C ASP A 75 -5.33 -5.91 -11.95
N PHE A 76 -5.87 -7.09 -12.25
CA PHE A 76 -6.31 -7.45 -13.59
C PHE A 76 -7.63 -6.78 -13.98
N ASP A 77 -8.46 -6.39 -13.00
CA ASP A 77 -9.76 -5.77 -13.28
C ASP A 77 -9.62 -4.28 -13.60
N SER A 78 -8.82 -3.57 -12.81
CA SER A 78 -8.57 -2.13 -12.98
C SER A 78 -7.35 -1.82 -13.86
N GLU A 79 -6.53 -2.83 -14.16
CA GLU A 79 -5.21 -2.70 -14.80
C GLU A 79 -4.22 -1.82 -14.01
N ASN A 80 -4.53 -1.49 -12.75
CA ASN A 80 -3.68 -0.65 -11.92
C ASN A 80 -2.53 -1.44 -11.29
N ILE A 81 -1.42 -0.75 -11.04
CA ILE A 81 -0.32 -1.28 -10.25
C ILE A 81 -0.32 -0.60 -8.88
N TYR A 82 -0.31 -1.42 -7.84
CA TYR A 82 -0.24 -0.99 -6.45
C TYR A 82 1.16 -1.26 -5.91
N MET A 83 1.83 -0.22 -5.43
CA MET A 83 3.20 -0.29 -4.91
C MET A 83 3.21 -0.35 -3.39
N PHE A 84 4.00 -1.28 -2.83
CA PHE A 84 4.12 -1.55 -1.41
C PHE A 84 5.57 -1.68 -0.98
N LYS A 85 5.84 -1.42 0.30
CA LYS A 85 7.09 -1.77 0.98
C LYS A 85 6.79 -2.09 2.43
N ASP A 86 7.36 -3.17 2.95
CA ASP A 86 7.12 -3.63 4.33
C ASP A 86 5.63 -3.76 4.68
N ASN A 87 4.83 -4.26 3.72
CA ASN A 87 3.36 -4.36 3.78
C ASN A 87 2.60 -3.02 3.89
N VAL A 88 3.29 -1.89 3.72
CA VAL A 88 2.69 -0.55 3.66
C VAL A 88 2.45 -0.16 2.22
N PHE A 89 1.24 0.31 1.92
CA PHE A 89 0.88 0.87 0.62
C PHE A 89 1.51 2.25 0.41
N TYR A 90 2.19 2.45 -0.71
CA TYR A 90 2.80 3.72 -1.08
C TYR A 90 1.95 4.48 -2.09
N PHE A 91 1.74 3.93 -3.27
CA PHE A 91 1.00 4.60 -4.33
C PHE A 91 0.40 3.62 -5.32
N GLU A 92 -0.60 4.10 -6.03
CA GLU A 92 -1.24 3.44 -7.15
C GLU A 92 -0.81 4.14 -8.44
N THR A 93 -0.66 3.34 -9.49
CA THR A 93 -0.42 3.85 -10.83
C THR A 93 -1.44 3.28 -11.80
N SER A 94 -1.91 4.11 -12.72
CA SER A 94 -2.84 3.70 -13.77
C SER A 94 -2.18 3.79 -15.15
N PRO A 95 -2.54 2.90 -16.08
CA PRO A 95 -2.03 2.96 -17.44
C PRO A 95 -2.51 4.22 -18.14
N LYS A 96 -1.59 4.93 -18.80
CA LYS A 96 -1.87 6.12 -19.61
C LYS A 96 -0.78 6.29 -20.67
N ASN A 97 -1.17 6.36 -21.94
CA ASN A 97 -0.24 6.52 -23.07
C ASN A 97 0.93 5.50 -23.04
N ALA A 98 0.62 4.22 -22.81
CA ALA A 98 1.59 3.11 -22.73
C ALA A 98 2.62 3.18 -21.59
N ILE A 99 2.44 4.08 -20.61
CA ILE A 99 3.20 4.10 -19.37
C ILE A 99 2.25 4.05 -18.16
N TYR A 100 2.79 3.77 -16.98
CA TYR A 100 2.04 3.84 -15.73
C TYR A 100 2.30 5.18 -15.04
N GLU A 101 1.26 5.96 -14.80
CA GLU A 101 1.34 7.26 -14.12
C GLU A 101 0.93 7.12 -12.65
N ILE A 102 1.77 7.63 -11.74
CA ILE A 102 1.45 7.70 -10.31
C ILE A 102 0.33 8.71 -10.08
N ASN A 103 -0.71 8.31 -9.34
CA ASN A 103 -1.78 9.23 -8.94
C ASN A 103 -1.32 10.11 -7.77
N ILE A 104 -0.95 11.37 -8.05
CA ILE A 104 -0.47 12.35 -7.05
C ILE A 104 -1.62 13.24 -6.52
N ASN A 105 -2.77 13.28 -7.21
CA ASN A 105 -3.85 14.24 -6.89
C ASN A 105 -4.96 13.65 -6.00
N GLY A 106 -4.95 12.34 -5.79
CA GLY A 106 -5.68 11.63 -4.74
C GLY A 106 -7.17 11.96 -4.56
N SER A 107 -8.06 11.16 -5.15
CA SER A 107 -9.30 10.76 -4.47
C SER A 107 -9.05 9.39 -3.86
N TYR A 108 -8.76 9.34 -2.57
CA TYR A 108 -8.48 8.08 -1.88
C TYR A 108 -9.78 7.28 -1.71
N GLU A 109 -10.01 6.29 -2.56
CA GLU A 109 -10.78 5.12 -2.13
C GLU A 109 -9.80 4.19 -1.42
N LYS A 110 -10.15 3.76 -0.20
CA LYS A 110 -9.33 2.86 0.61
C LYS A 110 -9.21 1.50 -0.08
N HIS A 111 -8.33 1.36 -1.06
CA HIS A 111 -7.87 0.08 -1.57
C HIS A 111 -6.92 -0.56 -0.53
N ASN A 112 -7.49 -0.91 0.62
CA ASN A 112 -6.95 -1.96 1.48
C ASN A 112 -7.30 -3.32 0.85
N SER A 113 -7.01 -3.55 -0.44
CA SER A 113 -7.30 -4.81 -1.12
C SER A 113 -6.27 -5.91 -0.81
N MET A 114 -5.92 -6.03 0.48
CA MET A 114 -5.58 -7.32 1.10
C MET A 114 -6.34 -7.57 2.41
N PHE A 115 -7.17 -6.62 2.85
CA PHE A 115 -8.17 -6.81 3.89
C PHE A 115 -9.44 -6.10 3.46
N LYS A 116 -10.39 -6.86 2.94
CA LYS A 116 -11.79 -6.46 2.75
C LYS A 116 -12.35 -6.04 4.13
N LEU A 117 -12.08 -4.81 4.56
CA LEU A 117 -12.75 -4.20 5.69
C LEU A 117 -14.08 -3.74 5.13
N ASN A 118 -15.09 -4.59 5.35
CA ASN A 118 -16.46 -4.30 4.98
C ASN A 118 -16.82 -2.86 5.37
N LYS A 119 -17.26 -2.12 4.34
CA LYS A 119 -18.13 -0.95 4.31
C LYS A 119 -18.30 -0.21 5.65
N LYS A 120 -17.97 1.08 5.63
CA LYS A 120 -18.38 2.07 6.64
C LYS A 120 -19.89 1.95 6.93
N THR A 121 -20.26 1.17 7.93
CA THR A 121 -21.43 1.46 8.75
C THR A 121 -20.92 2.31 9.91
N LYS A 122 -21.63 3.40 10.14
CA LYS A 122 -21.47 4.33 11.24
C LYS A 122 -21.74 3.56 12.54
N LEU A 123 -20.77 2.80 13.04
CA LEU A 123 -20.83 2.17 14.35
C LEU A 123 -20.15 3.10 15.32
N ASP A 124 -20.97 3.99 15.85
CA ASP A 124 -20.65 4.69 17.08
C ASP A 124 -20.32 3.65 18.17
N SER A 125 -19.36 4.01 19.04
CA SER A 125 -19.12 3.47 20.38
C SER A 125 -18.86 1.99 20.70
N ASN A 126 -18.99 0.98 19.82
CA ASN A 126 -18.81 -0.41 20.30
C ASN A 126 -17.33 -0.86 20.38
N LYS A 127 -16.62 -0.45 21.45
CA LYS A 127 -15.24 -0.87 21.74
C LYS A 127 -15.09 -2.39 21.89
N THR A 128 -16.11 -3.08 22.39
CA THR A 128 -16.12 -4.54 22.53
C THR A 128 -15.98 -5.24 21.16
N TYR A 129 -16.67 -4.73 20.13
CA TYR A 129 -16.53 -5.22 18.76
C TYR A 129 -15.14 -4.96 18.16
N LEU A 130 -14.51 -3.84 18.51
CA LEU A 130 -13.15 -3.54 18.08
C LEU A 130 -12.13 -4.51 18.70
N TRP A 131 -12.27 -4.83 20.00
CA TRP A 131 -11.43 -5.84 20.65
C TRP A 131 -11.61 -7.23 20.05
N HIS A 132 -12.86 -7.59 19.75
CA HIS A 132 -13.18 -8.83 19.06
C HIS A 132 -12.47 -8.94 17.70
N CYS A 133 -12.50 -7.87 16.89
CA CYS A 133 -11.80 -7.83 15.61
C CYS A 133 -10.28 -7.92 15.75
N ARG A 134 -9.68 -7.25 16.74
CA ARG A 134 -8.22 -7.19 16.94
C ARG A 134 -7.62 -8.52 17.40
N LEU A 135 -8.33 -9.26 18.26
CA LEU A 135 -7.84 -10.49 18.87
C LEU A 135 -8.13 -11.74 18.04
N ARG A 136 -8.88 -11.59 16.94
CA ARG A 136 -9.15 -12.50 15.80
C ARG A 136 -9.72 -13.90 16.11
N ASN A 137 -9.55 -14.45 17.30
CA ASN A 137 -9.97 -15.81 17.70
C ASN A 137 -10.54 -15.88 19.13
N ILE A 138 -10.91 -14.74 19.70
CA ILE A 138 -11.46 -14.67 21.04
C ILE A 138 -12.99 -14.76 20.99
N SER A 139 -13.60 -15.58 21.85
CA SER A 139 -15.06 -15.64 21.96
C SER A 139 -15.59 -14.42 22.74
N LYS A 140 -16.88 -14.09 22.56
CA LYS A 140 -17.56 -13.06 23.37
C LYS A 140 -17.40 -13.32 24.88
N ASN A 141 -17.52 -14.58 25.31
CA ASN A 141 -17.35 -14.98 26.70
C ASN A 141 -15.93 -14.69 27.21
N HIS A 142 -14.93 -14.90 26.36
CA HIS A 142 -13.54 -14.64 26.74
C HIS A 142 -13.25 -13.13 26.80
N ILE A 143 -13.83 -12.31 25.91
CA ILE A 143 -13.77 -10.84 26.04
C ILE A 143 -14.43 -10.38 27.36
N ALA A 144 -15.59 -10.95 27.70
CA ALA A 144 -16.27 -10.63 28.96
C ALA A 144 -15.43 -10.98 30.19
N ASN A 145 -14.70 -12.11 30.16
CA ASN A 145 -13.74 -12.46 31.21
C ASN A 145 -12.60 -11.45 31.29
N LEU A 146 -12.00 -11.04 30.16
CA LEU A 146 -10.94 -10.02 30.15
C LEU A 146 -11.41 -8.66 30.69
N GLN A 147 -12.67 -8.31 30.47
CA GLN A 147 -13.27 -7.10 31.07
C GLN A 147 -13.46 -7.26 32.58
N LYS A 148 -13.93 -8.44 33.03
CA LYS A 148 -14.06 -8.77 34.46
C LYS A 148 -12.71 -8.75 35.18
N ASP A 149 -11.66 -9.20 34.52
CA ASP A 149 -10.29 -9.23 35.03
C ASP A 149 -9.61 -7.85 34.96
N GLY A 150 -10.29 -6.82 34.44
CA GLY A 150 -9.78 -5.45 34.32
C GLY A 150 -8.72 -5.25 33.25
N ILE A 151 -8.48 -6.26 32.41
CA ILE A 151 -7.48 -6.23 31.32
C ILE A 151 -7.98 -5.38 30.14
N LEU A 152 -9.30 -5.37 29.90
CA LEU A 152 -9.95 -4.54 28.89
C LEU A 152 -10.93 -3.57 29.54
N GLU A 153 -11.04 -2.36 28.99
CA GLU A 153 -12.04 -1.38 29.43
C GLU A 153 -13.46 -1.96 29.30
N SER A 154 -14.27 -1.88 30.37
CA SER A 154 -15.68 -2.24 30.30
C SER A 154 -16.44 -1.16 29.54
N THR A 155 -16.92 -1.49 28.36
CA THR A 155 -18.01 -0.75 27.73
C THR A 155 -19.31 -1.42 28.11
N GLY A 156 -20.36 -0.63 28.39
CA GLY A 156 -21.65 -1.11 28.86
C GLY A 156 -22.28 -2.20 27.97
N SER A 157 -23.44 -2.71 28.41
CA SER A 157 -24.17 -3.88 27.91
C SER A 157 -24.63 -3.81 26.43
N GLU A 158 -23.71 -3.62 25.49
CA GLU A 158 -23.98 -3.63 24.06
C GLU A 158 -23.56 -4.96 23.46
N SER A 159 -24.57 -5.79 23.17
CA SER A 159 -24.39 -7.01 22.40
C SER A 159 -24.16 -6.69 20.93
N PHE A 160 -23.08 -7.21 20.35
CA PHE A 160 -22.85 -7.16 18.89
C PHE A 160 -23.20 -8.50 18.25
N ASP A 161 -23.56 -8.52 16.96
CA ASP A 161 -23.89 -9.76 16.23
C ASP A 161 -22.66 -10.64 15.96
N VAL A 162 -22.85 -11.94 15.69
CA VAL A 162 -21.75 -12.85 15.35
C VAL A 162 -21.17 -12.45 13.99
N SER A 163 -19.92 -11.98 13.95
CA SER A 163 -19.28 -11.57 12.70
C SER A 163 -18.93 -12.76 11.81
N GLU A 164 -18.99 -12.57 10.49
CA GLU A 164 -18.55 -13.58 9.49
C GLU A 164 -17.12 -14.08 9.76
N SER A 165 -16.23 -13.19 10.22
CA SER A 165 -14.85 -13.54 10.61
C SER A 165 -14.79 -14.58 11.75
N CYS A 166 -15.77 -14.57 12.66
CA CYS A 166 -15.87 -15.56 13.72
C CYS A 166 -16.47 -16.89 13.28
N LEU A 167 -17.33 -16.88 12.26
CA LEU A 167 -17.86 -18.11 11.67
C LEU A 167 -16.75 -18.84 10.89
N CYS A 168 -15.99 -18.12 10.07
CA CYS A 168 -14.88 -18.70 9.30
C CYS A 168 -13.77 -19.29 10.19
N GLY A 169 -13.48 -18.67 11.34
CA GLY A 169 -12.49 -19.19 12.29
C GLY A 169 -12.94 -20.44 13.06
N LYS A 170 -14.24 -20.77 13.03
CA LYS A 170 -14.84 -21.92 13.74
C LYS A 170 -15.19 -23.09 12.84
N MET A 171 -14.98 -22.98 11.54
CA MET A 171 -15.20 -24.09 10.61
C MET A 171 -14.21 -25.21 10.90
N THR A 172 -14.69 -26.27 11.57
CA THR A 172 -13.97 -27.54 11.66
C THR A 172 -14.25 -28.31 10.38
N LYS A 173 -13.21 -28.84 9.73
CA LYS A 173 -13.39 -29.70 8.54
C LYS A 173 -14.37 -30.82 8.89
N ALA A 174 -15.43 -30.95 8.10
CA ALA A 174 -16.32 -32.11 8.21
C ALA A 174 -15.48 -33.39 8.01
N THR A 175 -15.72 -34.39 8.84
CA THR A 175 -15.09 -35.72 8.71
C THR A 175 -15.47 -36.32 7.37
N PHE A 176 -14.48 -36.84 6.63
CA PHE A 176 -14.71 -37.52 5.36
C PHE A 176 -15.64 -38.72 5.57
N THR A 177 -16.79 -38.72 4.90
CA THR A 177 -17.58 -39.94 4.71
C THR A 177 -16.98 -40.69 3.53
N GLU A 178 -16.60 -41.96 3.73
CA GLU A 178 -16.04 -42.82 2.68
C GLU A 178 -16.93 -42.83 1.44
N LEU A 179 -16.36 -42.41 0.30
CA LEU A 179 -16.96 -42.62 -1.01
C LEU A 179 -16.78 -44.09 -1.39
N ARG A 180 -17.88 -44.85 -1.35
CA ARG A 180 -17.95 -46.20 -1.91
C ARG A 180 -18.07 -46.07 -3.43
N ILE A 181 -17.01 -46.46 -4.13
CA ILE A 181 -16.97 -46.53 -5.59
C ILE A 181 -17.82 -47.74 -6.02
N TYR A 182 -18.80 -47.52 -6.90
CA TYR A 182 -19.38 -48.53 -7.80
C TYR A 182 -19.17 -48.04 -9.23
#